data_AF-A0A3D9DQZ0-F1
#
_entry.id   AF-A0A3D9DQZ0-F1
#
_cell.length_a   1.000
_cell.length_b   1.000
_cell.length_c   1.000
_cell.angle_alpha   90.00
_cell.angle_beta   90.00
_cell.angle_gamma   90.00
#
_symmetry.space_group_name_H-M   'P 1'
#
loop_
_entity.id
_entity.type
_entity.pdbx_description
1 polymer ?
#
loop_
_entity_poly.entity_id
_entity_poly.type
_entity_poly.pdbx_seq_one_letter_code
_entity_poly.pdbx_strand_id
1 'polypeptide(L)'
;MLDKAGDILSSSGKKPYVISAVIDSETGRVFYGTNRTIKSMNEVNPTLKSHLPKQSLEEWSTYNCAECDAFNSALNAGAKWKNLKDMHTIQFKNGKYIDFTRCQNCQQTFKSIKPTSE
;
A
#
# COMPACT_ATOMS: atom_id res chain seq x y z
N MET A 1 -16.07 0.55 -1.56
CA MET A 1 -15.12 0.58 -2.70
C MET A 1 -14.01 -0.43 -2.49
N LEU A 2 -13.37 -0.41 -1.31
CA LEU A 2 -12.32 -1.36 -0.96
C LEU A 2 -12.81 -2.78 -0.66
N ASP A 3 -14.01 -2.97 -0.10
CA ASP A 3 -14.60 -4.32 0.02
C ASP A 3 -14.74 -5.00 -1.35
N LYS A 4 -15.20 -4.24 -2.36
CA LYS A 4 -15.24 -4.70 -3.75
C LYS A 4 -13.84 -4.99 -4.30
N ALA A 5 -12.83 -4.21 -3.92
CA ALA A 5 -11.45 -4.48 -4.31
C ALA A 5 -10.92 -5.77 -3.66
N GLY A 6 -11.27 -6.02 -2.39
CA GLY A 6 -10.99 -7.28 -1.70
C GLY A 6 -11.68 -8.47 -2.36
N ASP A 7 -12.94 -8.32 -2.76
CA ASP A 7 -13.67 -9.34 -3.51
C ASP A 7 -13.01 -9.61 -4.88
N ILE A 8 -12.66 -8.56 -5.63
CA ILE A 8 -11.96 -8.67 -6.92
C ILE A 8 -10.62 -9.39 -6.75
N LEU A 9 -9.80 -8.98 -5.77
CA LEU A 9 -8.50 -9.60 -5.52
C LEU A 9 -8.65 -11.05 -5.03
N SER A 10 -9.71 -11.36 -4.28
CA SER A 10 -9.98 -12.71 -3.79
C SER A 10 -10.42 -13.70 -4.88
N SER A 11 -11.01 -13.21 -5.97
CA SER A 11 -11.44 -14.04 -7.11
C SER A 11 -10.27 -14.77 -7.81
N SER A 12 -9.03 -14.33 -7.56
CA SER A 12 -7.79 -14.97 -8.00
C SER A 12 -7.36 -16.20 -7.17
N GLY A 13 -8.13 -16.59 -6.15
CA GLY A 13 -7.93 -17.80 -5.35
C GLY A 13 -7.22 -17.62 -4.00
N LYS A 14 -6.81 -16.39 -3.65
CA LYS A 14 -6.30 -16.03 -2.31
C LYS A 14 -6.93 -14.74 -1.83
N LYS A 15 -7.58 -14.77 -0.67
CA LYS A 15 -8.02 -13.55 0.01
C LYS A 15 -6.79 -12.78 0.50
N PRO A 16 -6.51 -11.57 -0.01
CA PRO A 16 -5.40 -10.78 0.51
C PRO A 16 -5.69 -10.38 1.95
N TYR A 17 -4.68 -10.54 2.81
CA TYR A 17 -4.80 -10.25 4.23
C TYR A 17 -4.86 -8.75 4.49
N VAL A 18 -4.07 -7.96 3.77
CA VAL A 18 -4.10 -6.48 3.83
C VAL A 18 -4.15 -5.92 2.42
N ILE A 19 -5.00 -4.92 2.20
CA ILE A 19 -5.16 -4.20 0.94
C ILE A 19 -5.01 -2.71 1.22
N SER A 20 -4.29 -2.00 0.36
CA SER A 20 -4.24 -0.55 0.37
C SER A 20 -4.69 0.01 -0.96
N ALA A 21 -5.32 1.19 -0.94
CA ALA A 21 -5.58 2.00 -2.11
C ALA A 21 -4.90 3.35 -1.98
N VAL A 22 -4.32 3.83 -3.07
CA VAL A 22 -3.78 5.19 -3.21
C VAL A 22 -4.41 5.87 -4.42
N ILE A 23 -4.73 7.16 -4.29
CA ILE A 23 -5.31 7.95 -5.36
C ILE A 23 -4.26 8.93 -5.89
N ASP A 24 -4.09 8.96 -7.21
CA ASP A 24 -3.36 10.03 -7.90
C ASP A 24 -4.29 11.23 -8.08
N SER A 25 -4.03 12.32 -7.35
CA SER A 25 -4.87 13.51 -7.36
C SER A 25 -4.87 14.27 -8.69
N GLU A 26 -3.88 14.05 -9.57
CA GLU A 26 -3.82 14.67 -10.89
C GLU A 26 -4.78 13.98 -11.88
N THR A 27 -4.90 12.65 -11.79
CA THR A 27 -5.63 11.84 -12.78
C THR A 27 -6.92 11.22 -12.24
N GLY A 28 -7.12 11.20 -10.92
CA GLY A 28 -8.20 10.49 -10.24
C GLY A 28 -8.07 8.96 -10.28
N ARG A 29 -6.96 8.43 -10.83
CA ARG A 29 -6.72 6.98 -10.89
C ARG A 29 -6.48 6.42 -9.50
N VAL A 30 -7.10 5.27 -9.23
CA VAL A 30 -6.92 4.51 -7.99
C VAL A 30 -6.00 3.33 -8.27
N PHE A 31 -4.97 3.18 -7.44
CA PHE A 31 -4.04 2.06 -7.49
C PHE A 31 -4.21 1.24 -6.22
N TYR A 32 -4.22 -0.08 -6.37
CA TYR A 32 -4.37 -1.02 -5.27
C TYR A 32 -3.06 -1.77 -5.05
N GLY A 33 -2.82 -2.18 -3.81
CA GLY A 33 -1.70 -3.03 -3.44
C GLY A 33 -2.10 -4.03 -2.36
N THR A 34 -1.37 -5.14 -2.30
CA THR A 34 -1.54 -6.17 -1.27
C THR A 34 -0.23 -6.43 -0.56
N ASN A 35 -0.29 -6.84 0.70
CA ASN A 35 0.92 -7.17 1.43
C ASN A 35 1.64 -8.38 0.82
N ARG A 36 2.97 -8.42 0.93
CA ARG A 36 3.86 -9.49 0.41
C ARG A 36 3.89 -9.61 -1.13
N THR A 37 3.37 -8.65 -1.91
CA THR A 37 3.50 -8.68 -3.38
C THR A 37 4.94 -8.48 -3.82
N ILE A 38 5.58 -7.40 -3.39
CA ILE A 38 6.98 -7.08 -3.68
C ILE A 38 7.87 -8.13 -2.99
N LYS A 39 8.68 -8.86 -3.76
CA LYS A 39 9.51 -9.97 -3.24
C LYS A 39 10.93 -9.57 -2.91
N SER A 40 11.40 -8.45 -3.46
CA SER A 40 12.77 -7.99 -3.27
C SER A 40 12.90 -6.48 -3.38
N MET A 41 13.98 -5.93 -2.81
CA MET A 41 14.31 -4.50 -2.88
C MET A 41 14.64 -4.01 -4.32
N ASN A 42 14.77 -4.93 -5.28
CA ASN A 42 15.00 -4.61 -6.69
C ASN A 42 13.69 -4.37 -7.47
N GLU A 43 12.56 -4.86 -6.95
CA GLU A 43 11.22 -4.63 -7.52
C GLU A 43 10.59 -3.32 -7.03
N VAL A 44 11.22 -2.66 -6.05
CA VAL A 44 10.77 -1.39 -5.49
C VAL A 44 11.15 -0.26 -6.44
N ASN A 45 10.16 0.51 -6.86
CA ASN A 45 10.32 1.72 -7.65
C ASN A 45 11.33 2.67 -6.96
N PRO A 46 12.30 3.25 -7.69
CA PRO A 46 13.35 4.09 -7.10
C PRO A 46 12.83 5.23 -6.23
N THR A 47 11.70 5.83 -6.60
CA THR A 47 11.07 6.90 -5.80
C THR A 47 10.59 6.35 -4.46
N LEU A 48 9.81 5.27 -4.45
CA LEU A 48 9.37 4.63 -3.20
C LEU A 48 10.57 4.21 -2.35
N LYS A 49 11.59 3.61 -2.97
CA LYS A 49 12.81 3.15 -2.29
C LYS A 49 13.52 4.26 -1.52
N SER A 50 13.51 5.50 -2.02
CA SER A 50 14.10 6.66 -1.32
C SER A 50 13.32 7.10 -0.07
N HIS A 51 12.06 6.69 0.07
CA HIS A 51 11.22 6.98 1.22
C HIS A 51 11.21 5.87 2.27
N LEU A 52 11.59 4.63 1.88
CA LEU A 52 11.65 3.51 2.81
C LEU A 52 12.70 3.74 3.92
N PRO A 53 12.44 3.29 5.16
CA PRO A 53 13.46 3.22 6.19
C PRO A 53 14.68 2.41 5.73
N LYS A 54 15.88 2.85 6.13
CA LYS A 54 17.13 2.12 5.83
C LYS A 54 17.19 0.76 6.52
N GLN A 55 16.63 0.68 7.72
CA GLN A 55 16.50 -0.53 8.53
C GLN A 55 15.01 -0.72 8.82
N SER A 56 14.57 -1.97 8.89
CA SER A 56 13.18 -2.25 9.26
C SER A 56 12.95 -1.93 10.74
N LEU A 57 11.80 -1.31 11.01
CA LEU A 57 11.24 -1.09 12.34
C LEU A 57 10.26 -2.21 12.74
N GLU A 58 10.15 -3.23 11.90
CA GLU A 58 9.25 -4.38 12.06
C GLU A 58 10.03 -5.68 11.82
N GLU A 59 9.44 -6.84 12.16
CA GLU A 59 10.03 -8.16 11.90
C GLU A 59 10.08 -8.55 10.41
N TRP A 60 9.38 -7.81 9.55
CA TRP A 60 9.33 -8.02 8.10
C TRP A 60 10.08 -6.93 7.32
N SER A 61 10.28 -7.15 6.01
CA SER A 61 10.99 -6.19 5.14
C SER A 61 10.25 -4.86 4.99
N THR A 62 11.00 -3.77 4.78
CA THR A 62 10.44 -2.41 4.69
C THR A 62 9.44 -2.21 3.54
N TYR A 63 9.52 -3.02 2.49
CA TYR A 63 8.64 -2.98 1.31
C TYR A 63 7.44 -3.95 1.39
N ASN A 64 7.27 -4.68 2.48
CA ASN A 64 6.31 -5.78 2.58
C ASN A 64 4.84 -5.35 2.59
N CYS A 65 4.55 -4.12 3.02
CA CYS A 65 3.19 -3.68 3.34
C CYS A 65 2.36 -3.37 2.09
N ALA A 66 1.03 -3.44 2.21
CA ALA A 66 0.11 -3.20 1.08
C ALA A 66 0.19 -1.76 0.55
N GLU A 67 0.48 -0.81 1.44
CA GLU A 67 0.77 0.59 1.14
C GLU A 67 1.96 0.72 0.19
N CYS A 68 3.03 -0.04 0.44
CA CYS A 68 4.21 -0.04 -0.41
C CYS A 68 3.86 -0.56 -1.80
N ASP A 69 3.10 -1.65 -1.90
CA ASP A 69 2.69 -2.21 -3.19
C ASP A 69 1.76 -1.27 -3.98
N ALA A 70 0.84 -0.57 -3.31
CA ALA A 70 -0.05 0.39 -3.94
C ALA A 70 0.72 1.59 -4.52
N PHE A 71 1.65 2.16 -3.74
CA PHE A 71 2.54 3.23 -4.20
C PHE A 71 3.49 2.75 -5.29
N ASN A 72 4.03 1.53 -5.18
CA ASN A 72 4.88 0.94 -6.20
C ASN A 72 4.15 0.84 -7.54
N SER A 73 2.91 0.34 -7.51
CA SER A 73 2.04 0.23 -8.67
C SER A 73 1.74 1.59 -9.30
N ALA A 74 1.41 2.59 -8.48
CA ALA A 74 1.15 3.95 -8.95
C ALA A 74 2.39 4.58 -9.62
N LEU A 75 3.55 4.51 -8.98
CA LEU A 75 4.80 5.07 -9.48
C LEU A 75 5.27 4.36 -10.77
N ASN A 76 5.12 3.04 -10.84
CA ASN A 76 5.43 2.26 -12.05
C ASN A 76 4.48 2.59 -13.21
N ALA A 77 3.25 3.03 -12.92
CA ALA A 77 2.31 3.55 -13.91
C ALA A 77 2.55 5.04 -14.28
N GLY A 78 3.63 5.65 -13.76
CA GLY A 78 4.04 7.02 -14.07
C GLY A 78 3.43 8.10 -13.18
N ALA A 79 2.69 7.73 -12.12
CA ALA A 79 2.22 8.71 -11.15
C ALA A 79 3.40 9.37 -10.44
N LYS A 80 3.23 10.64 -10.03
CA LYS A 80 4.26 11.38 -9.30
C LYS A 80 3.97 11.30 -7.81
N TRP A 81 5.00 11.06 -6.99
CA TRP A 81 4.87 11.00 -5.53
C TRP A 81 4.04 12.15 -4.93
N LYS A 82 4.28 13.38 -5.41
CA LYS A 82 3.58 14.59 -4.94
C LYS A 82 2.07 14.59 -5.18
N ASN A 83 1.56 13.75 -6.09
CA ASN A 83 0.12 13.62 -6.38
C ASN A 83 -0.52 12.47 -5.60
N LEU A 84 0.27 11.55 -5.03
CA LEU A 84 -0.20 10.40 -4.27
C LEU A 84 -0.44 10.80 -2.82
N LYS A 85 -1.59 11.42 -2.53
CA LYS A 85 -1.82 12.10 -1.23
C LYS A 85 -2.80 11.41 -0.29
N ASP A 86 -3.72 10.63 -0.83
CA ASP A 86 -4.74 9.93 -0.07
C ASP A 86 -4.50 8.43 -0.14
N MET A 87 -4.39 7.81 1.03
CA MET A 87 -4.20 6.38 1.19
C MET A 87 -5.22 5.82 2.17
N HIS A 88 -5.74 4.64 1.87
CA HIS A 88 -6.65 3.92 2.75
C HIS A 88 -6.28 2.44 2.76
N THR A 89 -6.09 1.88 3.96
CA THR A 89 -5.66 0.49 4.13
C THR A 89 -6.66 -0.28 4.97
N ILE A 90 -7.02 -1.48 4.52
CA ILE A 90 -7.91 -2.40 5.23
C ILE A 90 -7.24 -3.76 5.42
N GLN A 91 -7.61 -4.45 6.50
CA GLN A 91 -7.15 -5.80 6.81
C GLN A 91 -8.35 -6.75 6.95
N PHE A 92 -8.20 -7.96 6.43
CA PHE A 92 -9.19 -9.02 6.63
C PHE A 92 -9.01 -9.61 8.04
N LYS A 93 -9.98 -9.37 8.92
CA LYS A 93 -9.99 -9.86 10.30
C LYS A 93 -11.40 -10.29 10.69
N ASN A 94 -11.51 -11.48 11.29
CA ASN A 94 -12.79 -12.02 11.78
C ASN A 94 -13.90 -12.06 10.70
N GLY A 95 -13.56 -12.47 9.47
CA GLY A 95 -14.52 -12.64 8.39
C GLY A 95 -14.91 -11.37 7.63
N LYS A 96 -14.36 -10.21 7.98
CA LYS A 96 -14.64 -8.93 7.33
C LYS A 96 -13.38 -8.08 7.15
N TYR A 97 -13.45 -7.10 6.25
CA TYR A 97 -12.43 -6.07 6.18
C TYR A 97 -12.69 -4.98 7.22
N ILE A 98 -11.64 -4.51 7.86
CA ILE A 98 -11.65 -3.40 8.82
C ILE A 98 -10.51 -2.45 8.48
N ASP A 99 -10.67 -1.18 8.84
CA ASP A 99 -9.60 -0.18 8.75
C ASP A 99 -8.35 -0.67 9.47
N PHE A 100 -7.20 -0.48 8.82
CA PHE A 100 -5.92 -0.95 9.30
C PHE A 100 -4.97 0.24 9.51
N THR A 101 -4.56 0.41 10.76
CA THR A 101 -3.51 1.36 11.16
C THR A 101 -2.18 0.91 10.60
N ARG A 102 -1.42 1.86 10.06
CA ARG A 102 -0.12 1.60 9.45
C ARG A 102 0.89 1.11 10.48
N CYS A 103 1.75 0.17 10.08
CA CYS A 103 2.89 -0.25 10.88
C CYS A 103 3.99 0.83 10.92
N GLN A 104 5.01 0.69 11.77
CA GLN A 104 6.06 1.70 11.97
C GLN A 104 6.85 2.01 10.69
N ASN A 105 7.14 0.99 9.89
CA ASN A 105 7.76 1.18 8.57
C ASN A 105 6.93 2.11 7.67
N CYS A 106 5.61 1.90 7.62
CA CYS A 106 4.71 2.69 6.77
C CYS A 106 4.43 4.08 7.36
N GLN A 107 4.37 4.21 8.68
CA GLN A 107 4.29 5.51 9.34
C GLN A 107 5.51 6.38 8.99
N GLN A 108 6.72 5.82 9.00
CA GLN A 108 7.93 6.54 8.61
C GLN A 108 7.96 6.84 7.09
N THR A 109 7.65 5.85 6.26
CA THR A 109 7.68 5.98 4.78
C THR A 109 6.71 7.05 4.29
N PHE A 110 5.49 7.03 4.84
CA PHE A 110 4.35 7.82 4.37
C PHE A 110 3.96 8.92 5.37
N LYS A 111 4.92 9.42 6.16
CA LYS A 111 4.69 10.45 7.19
C LYS A 111 4.03 11.75 6.66
N SER A 112 4.19 12.04 5.37
CA SER A 112 3.61 13.21 4.71
C SER A 112 2.31 12.92 3.96
N ILE A 113 1.85 11.67 3.98
CA ILE A 113 0.64 11.23 3.28
C ILE A 113 -0.47 11.06 4.31
N LYS A 114 -1.65 11.58 3.98
CA LYS A 114 -2.80 11.49 4.88
C LYS A 114 -3.41 10.09 4.77
N PRO A 115 -3.40 9.29 5.85
CA PRO A 115 -4.18 8.07 5.90
C PRO A 115 -5.66 8.43 6.13
N THR A 116 -6.55 7.60 5.64
CA THR A 116 -8.00 7.72 5.88
C THR A 116 -8.57 6.52 6.63
N SER A 117 -7.69 5.64 7.12
CA SER A 117 -7.99 4.41 7.86
C SER A 117 -7.41 4.40 9.29
N GLU A 118 -6.97 5.56 9.80
CA GLU A 118 -6.47 5.77 11.18
C GLU A 118 -6.75 7.19 11.67
#